data_AF-A0A2G4R9A5-F1
#
_entry.id   AF-A0A2G4R9A5-F1
#
_cell.length_a   1.000
_cell.length_b   1.000
_cell.length_c   1.000
_cell.angle_alpha   90.00
_cell.angle_beta   90.00
_cell.angle_gamma   90.00
#
_symmetry.space_group_name_H-M   'P 1'
#
loop_
_entity.id
_entity.type
_entity.pdbx_description
1 polymer ?
#
loop_
_entity_poly.entity_id
_entity_poly.type
_entity_poly.pdbx_seq_one_letter_code
_entity_poly.pdbx_strand_id
1 'polypeptide(L)'
;ITKFIEQARLFAAAKEATKSFWTKHSIQEGASALTSTSPFRYIADTGIVAAEHHEGTMQESIDLHSWTGMSIQRAVNNIQNSLQKGLAFLGTVGSTSPFIGLFGTVWGIYHALTA
;
A
#
# COMPACT_ATOMS: atom_id res chain seq x y z
N ILE A 1 13.99 -6.25 -5.50
CA ILE A 1 14.60 -5.89 -4.20
C ILE A 1 13.79 -4.81 -3.49
N THR A 2 13.54 -3.65 -4.12
CA THR A 2 12.79 -2.53 -3.49
C THR A 2 11.43 -2.93 -2.91
N LYS A 3 10.62 -3.72 -3.64
CA LYS A 3 9.33 -4.22 -3.14
C LYS A 3 9.42 -5.14 -1.93
N PHE A 4 10.44 -5.99 -1.88
CA PHE A 4 10.69 -6.81 -0.70
C PHE A 4 11.05 -5.95 0.52
N ILE A 5 11.87 -4.91 0.33
CA ILE A 5 12.23 -3.97 1.41
C ILE A 5 10.99 -3.18 1.87
N GLU A 6 10.19 -2.68 0.94
CA GLU A 6 8.93 -1.98 1.24
C GLU A 6 7.98 -2.87 2.07
N GLN A 7 7.82 -4.12 1.67
CA GLN A 7 6.97 -5.08 2.38
C GLN A 7 7.54 -5.48 3.75
N ALA A 8 8.86 -5.68 3.87
CA ALA A 8 9.51 -5.93 5.15
C ALA A 8 9.33 -4.75 6.12
N ARG A 9 9.45 -3.51 5.62
CA ARG A 9 9.17 -2.30 6.41
C ARG A 9 7.72 -2.22 6.86
N LEU A 10 6.76 -2.54 5.98
CA LEU A 10 5.34 -2.61 6.33
C LEU A 10 5.09 -3.62 7.46
N PHE A 11 5.65 -4.82 7.37
CA PHE A 11 5.51 -5.84 8.42
C PHE A 11 6.15 -5.43 9.75
N ALA A 12 7.31 -4.76 9.70
CA ALA A 12 7.93 -4.19 10.89
C ALA A 12 7.04 -3.13 11.54
N ALA A 13 6.49 -2.20 10.73
CA ALA A 13 5.54 -1.19 11.20
C ALA A 13 4.24 -1.80 11.77
N ALA A 14 3.77 -2.91 11.18
CA ALA A 14 2.60 -3.63 11.69
C ALA A 14 2.87 -4.22 13.08
N LYS A 15 4.05 -4.82 13.26
CA LYS A 15 4.48 -5.37 14.57
C LYS A 15 4.62 -4.27 15.62
N GLU A 16 5.18 -3.12 15.24
CA GLU A 16 5.26 -1.94 16.10
C GLU A 16 3.87 -1.44 16.51
N ALA A 17 2.95 -1.31 15.54
CA ALA A 17 1.57 -0.91 15.80
C ALA A 17 0.88 -1.85 16.77
N THR A 18 0.92 -3.16 16.54
CA THR A 18 0.31 -4.14 17.45
C THR A 18 0.86 -4.05 18.88
N LYS A 19 2.15 -3.75 19.05
CA LYS A 19 2.79 -3.67 20.37
C LYS A 19 2.48 -2.35 21.10
N SER A 20 2.52 -1.24 20.39
CA SER A 20 2.58 0.10 20.99
C SER A 20 1.31 0.93 20.84
N PHE A 21 0.48 0.66 19.82
CA PHE A 21 -0.72 1.45 19.55
C PHE A 21 -1.85 1.12 20.52
N TRP A 22 -2.21 -0.17 20.63
CA TRP A 22 -3.34 -0.63 21.45
C TRP A 22 -3.09 -0.57 22.96
N THR A 23 -1.85 -0.32 23.38
CA THR A 23 -1.48 -0.21 24.79
C THR A 23 -1.61 1.21 25.34
N LYS A 24 -2.00 2.18 24.52
CA LYS A 24 -2.20 3.59 24.92
C LYS A 24 -3.64 3.86 25.38
N HIS A 25 -3.82 4.98 26.07
CA HIS A 25 -5.10 5.35 26.66
C HIS A 25 -6.07 6.02 25.68
N SER A 26 -5.58 6.46 24.52
CA SER A 26 -6.38 7.05 23.45
C SER A 26 -5.83 6.73 22.07
N ILE A 27 -6.67 6.91 21.04
CA ILE A 27 -6.28 6.72 19.64
C ILE A 27 -5.22 7.77 19.23
N GLN A 28 -5.34 9.00 19.74
CA GLN A 28 -4.38 10.10 19.50
C GLN A 28 -2.99 9.78 20.08
N GLU A 29 -2.93 9.27 21.32
CA GLU A 29 -1.67 8.81 21.91
C GLU A 29 -1.11 7.60 21.18
N GLY A 30 -1.99 6.66 20.79
CA GLY A 30 -1.64 5.49 19.98
C GLY A 30 -0.98 5.89 18.67
N ALA A 31 -1.60 6.81 17.91
CA ALA A 31 -1.09 7.31 16.64
C ALA A 31 0.25 8.06 16.81
N SER A 32 0.34 8.89 17.86
CA SER A 32 1.56 9.65 18.17
C SER A 32 2.73 8.76 18.58
N ALA A 33 2.46 7.58 19.15
CA ALA A 33 3.46 6.60 19.54
C ALA A 33 4.07 5.83 18.35
N LEU A 34 3.48 5.92 17.17
CA LEU A 34 4.00 5.31 15.94
C LEU A 34 4.91 6.28 15.17
N THR A 35 5.85 5.72 14.41
CA THR A 35 6.70 6.52 13.51
C THR A 35 5.87 7.34 12.51
N SER A 36 6.32 8.56 12.19
CA SER A 36 5.62 9.48 11.26
C SER A 36 5.44 8.91 9.86
N THR A 37 6.34 8.01 9.44
CA THR A 37 6.28 7.32 8.15
C THR A 37 5.47 6.02 8.18
N SER A 38 4.89 5.65 9.33
CA SER A 38 4.13 4.41 9.47
C SER A 38 2.80 4.50 8.71
N PRO A 39 2.49 3.53 7.82
CA PRO A 39 1.18 3.44 7.20
C PRO A 39 0.05 3.30 8.22
N PHE A 40 0.32 2.68 9.37
CA PHE A 40 -0.65 2.52 10.46
C PHE A 40 -0.94 3.84 11.18
N ARG A 41 0.08 4.71 11.31
CA ARG A 41 -0.12 6.07 11.82
C ARG A 41 -1.00 6.88 10.88
N TYR A 42 -0.73 6.83 9.59
CA TYR A 42 -1.55 7.50 8.58
C TYR A 42 -3.03 7.08 8.64
N ILE A 43 -3.30 5.77 8.81
CA ILE A 43 -4.67 5.26 8.98
C ILE A 43 -5.31 5.82 10.27
N ALA A 44 -4.59 5.78 11.39
CA ALA A 44 -5.08 6.28 12.66
C ALA A 44 -5.37 7.79 12.62
N ASP A 45 -4.44 8.59 12.08
CA ASP A 45 -4.59 10.03 11.90
C ASP A 45 -5.78 10.35 10.98
N THR A 46 -5.99 9.57 9.91
CA THR A 46 -7.16 9.73 9.03
C THR A 46 -8.47 9.47 9.80
N GLY A 47 -8.50 8.44 10.65
CA GLY A 47 -9.65 8.14 11.49
C GLY A 47 -9.94 9.25 12.52
N ILE A 48 -8.89 9.77 13.17
CA ILE A 48 -8.99 10.89 14.12
C ILE A 48 -9.56 12.13 13.42
N VAL A 49 -8.96 12.53 12.30
CA VAL A 49 -9.41 13.71 11.54
C VAL A 49 -10.86 13.52 11.05
N ALA A 50 -11.21 12.32 10.57
CA ALA A 50 -12.57 12.04 10.11
C ALA A 50 -13.60 12.09 11.25
N ALA A 51 -13.22 11.66 12.46
CA ALA A 51 -14.07 11.72 13.64
C ALA A 51 -14.24 13.15 14.18
N GLU A 52 -13.21 13.99 14.06
CA GLU A 52 -13.21 15.37 14.56
C GLU A 52 -13.87 16.37 13.59
N HIS A 53 -13.74 16.17 12.27
CA HIS A 53 -14.19 17.13 11.24
C HIS A 53 -15.50 16.73 10.53
N HIS A 54 -16.40 16.06 11.24
CA HIS A 54 -17.69 15.65 10.66
C HIS A 54 -18.70 16.80 10.54
N GLU A 55 -18.54 17.88 11.32
CA GLU A 55 -19.47 19.01 11.35
C GLU A 55 -19.17 20.04 10.24
N GLY A 56 -20.23 20.57 9.59
CA GLY A 56 -20.13 21.75 8.69
C GLY A 56 -19.93 21.46 7.20
N THR A 57 -20.17 20.24 6.73
CA THR A 57 -20.00 19.85 5.32
C THR A 57 -21.25 19.16 4.76
N MET A 58 -21.41 19.09 3.43
CA MET A 58 -22.52 18.32 2.77
C MET A 58 -22.54 16.82 3.16
N GLN A 59 -21.55 16.34 3.93
CA GLN A 59 -21.48 14.99 4.46
C GLN A 59 -22.37 14.73 5.69
N GLU A 60 -23.11 15.73 6.17
CA GLU A 60 -24.07 15.65 7.29
C GLU A 60 -25.22 14.64 7.06
N SER A 61 -25.41 14.17 5.83
CA SER A 61 -26.39 13.12 5.48
C SER A 61 -25.94 11.70 5.82
N ILE A 62 -24.66 11.50 6.14
CA ILE A 62 -24.07 10.19 6.46
C ILE A 62 -23.73 10.22 7.95
N ASP A 63 -24.06 9.16 8.69
CA ASP A 63 -23.73 9.12 10.12
C ASP A 63 -22.20 9.11 10.35
N LEU A 64 -21.76 9.68 11.47
CA LEU A 64 -20.35 9.79 11.87
C LEU A 64 -19.59 8.45 11.82
N HIS A 65 -20.24 7.36 12.23
CA HIS A 65 -19.61 6.04 12.26
C HIS A 65 -19.35 5.53 10.84
N SER A 66 -20.33 5.63 9.94
CA SER A 66 -20.18 5.30 8.53
C SER A 66 -19.14 6.19 7.84
N TRP A 67 -19.15 7.50 8.11
CA TRP A 67 -18.15 8.44 7.57
C TRP A 67 -16.72 8.07 8.00
N THR A 68 -16.53 7.83 9.29
CA THR A 68 -15.22 7.46 9.86
C THR A 68 -14.75 6.11 9.30
N GLY A 69 -15.63 5.10 9.27
CA GLY A 69 -15.33 3.78 8.72
C GLY A 69 -14.93 3.84 7.24
N MET A 70 -15.66 4.60 6.42
CA MET A 70 -15.31 4.81 5.01
C MET A 70 -13.97 5.54 4.85
N SER A 71 -13.68 6.54 5.67
CA SER A 71 -12.43 7.29 5.62
C SER A 71 -11.22 6.41 5.94
N ILE A 72 -11.35 5.56 6.99
CA ILE A 72 -10.35 4.55 7.33
C ILE A 72 -10.19 3.54 6.19
N GLN A 73 -11.29 3.03 5.61
CA GLN A 73 -11.22 2.07 4.52
C GLN A 73 -10.54 2.66 3.27
N ARG A 74 -10.81 3.94 2.95
CA ARG A 74 -10.11 4.66 1.88
C ARG A 74 -8.62 4.79 2.17
N ALA A 75 -8.23 5.11 3.40
CA ALA A 75 -6.83 5.17 3.80
C ALA A 75 -6.12 3.81 3.62
N VAL A 76 -6.76 2.72 4.05
CA VAL A 76 -6.27 1.35 3.85
C VAL A 76 -6.11 1.04 2.35
N ASN A 77 -7.13 1.35 1.55
CA ASN A 77 -7.11 1.11 0.10
C ASN A 77 -5.99 1.90 -0.60
N ASN A 78 -5.74 3.14 -0.20
CA ASN A 78 -4.65 3.96 -0.74
C ASN A 78 -3.28 3.33 -0.48
N ILE A 79 -3.06 2.82 0.73
CA ILE A 79 -1.84 2.09 1.09
C ILE A 79 -1.74 0.82 0.24
N GLN A 80 -2.79 0.00 0.15
CA GLN A 80 -2.80 -1.20 -0.68
C GLN A 80 -2.47 -0.91 -2.15
N ASN A 81 -3.08 0.13 -2.72
CA ASN A 81 -2.81 0.57 -4.09
C ASN A 81 -1.35 0.98 -4.28
N SER A 82 -0.74 1.66 -3.31
CA SER A 82 0.69 2.03 -3.37
C SER A 82 1.61 0.79 -3.36
N LEU A 83 1.29 -0.21 -2.55
CA LEU A 83 2.04 -1.47 -2.47
C LEU A 83 1.99 -2.23 -3.80
N GLN A 84 0.86 -2.21 -4.50
CA GLN A 84 0.67 -2.86 -5.79
C GLN A 84 1.39 -2.19 -6.97
N LYS A 85 1.83 -0.93 -6.83
CA LYS A 85 2.53 -0.21 -7.91
C LYS A 85 3.71 -1.00 -8.45
N GLY A 86 3.81 -1.13 -9.76
CA GLY A 86 4.92 -1.81 -10.43
C GLY A 86 4.85 -3.35 -10.44
N LEU A 87 3.95 -3.98 -9.68
CA LEU A 87 3.75 -5.43 -9.77
C LEU A 87 3.23 -5.86 -11.14
N ALA A 88 2.33 -5.07 -11.74
CA ALA A 88 1.83 -5.32 -13.09
C ALA A 88 2.97 -5.33 -14.13
N PHE A 89 3.89 -4.37 -14.05
CA PHE A 89 5.06 -4.32 -14.92
C PHE A 89 5.96 -5.54 -14.76
N LEU A 90 6.24 -5.96 -13.52
CA LEU A 90 7.00 -7.19 -13.25
C LEU A 90 6.31 -8.43 -13.85
N GLY A 91 4.98 -8.49 -13.76
CA GLY A 91 4.18 -9.54 -14.40
C GLY A 91 4.31 -9.54 -15.92
N THR A 92 4.22 -8.38 -16.56
CA THR A 92 4.34 -8.24 -18.02
C THR A 92 5.74 -8.59 -18.51
N VAL A 93 6.79 -8.11 -17.84
CA VAL A 93 8.18 -8.46 -18.21
C VAL A 93 8.42 -9.95 -18.00
N GLY A 94 7.96 -10.50 -16.86
CA GLY A 94 8.05 -11.93 -16.58
C GLY A 94 7.40 -12.79 -17.66
N SER A 95 6.20 -12.43 -18.11
CA SER A 95 5.46 -13.21 -19.12
C SER A 95 6.00 -13.06 -20.54
N THR A 96 6.57 -11.90 -20.89
CA THR A 96 7.08 -11.64 -22.25
C THR A 96 8.54 -12.08 -22.44
N SER A 97 9.34 -12.13 -21.37
CA SER A 97 10.76 -12.48 -21.44
C SER A 97 11.10 -13.82 -22.13
N PRO A 98 10.31 -14.90 -21.99
CA PRO A 98 10.62 -16.16 -22.65
C PRO A 98 10.49 -16.08 -24.18
N PHE A 99 9.51 -15.31 -24.67
CA PHE A 99 9.27 -15.15 -26.10
C PHE A 99 10.35 -14.30 -26.76
N ILE A 100 10.84 -13.26 -26.08
CA ILE A 100 11.98 -12.46 -26.54
C ILE A 100 13.24 -13.35 -26.65
N GLY A 101 13.46 -14.23 -25.67
CA GLY A 101 14.56 -15.20 -25.71
C GLY A 101 14.43 -16.21 -26.88
N LEU A 102 13.24 -16.77 -27.07
CA LEU A 102 12.96 -17.70 -28.18
C LEU A 102 13.09 -17.02 -29.55
N PHE A 103 12.67 -15.76 -29.68
CA PHE A 103 12.92 -14.99 -30.89
C PHE A 103 14.42 -14.87 -31.19
N GLY A 104 15.24 -14.57 -30.17
CA GLY A 104 16.69 -14.49 -30.33
C GLY A 104 17.34 -15.80 -30.77
N THR A 105 16.88 -16.95 -30.25
CA THR A 105 17.42 -18.25 -30.66
C THR A 105 17.04 -18.60 -32.10
N VAL A 106 15.79 -18.32 -32.52
CA VAL A 106 15.35 -18.51 -33.90
C VAL A 106 16.15 -17.64 -34.86
N TRP A 107 16.35 -16.36 -34.54
CA TRP A 107 17.16 -15.46 -35.35
C TRP A 107 18.61 -15.92 -35.48
N GLY A 108 19.23 -16.35 -34.37
CA GLY A 108 20.61 -16.85 -34.38
C GLY A 108 20.80 -18.06 -35.28
N ILE A 109 19.85 -19.00 -35.24
CA ILE A 109 19.85 -20.18 -36.13
C ILE A 109 19.64 -19.76 -37.59
N TYR A 110 18.70 -18.84 -37.85
CA TYR A 110 18.45 -18.34 -39.21
C TYR A 110 19.71 -17.73 -39.83
N HIS A 111 20.41 -16.88 -39.07
CA HIS A 111 21.64 -16.25 -39.54
C HIS A 111 22.77 -17.27 -39.77
N ALA A 112 22.91 -18.27 -38.89
CA ALA A 112 23.92 -19.31 -39.03
C ALA A 112 23.70 -20.23 -40.26
N LEU A 113 22.48 -20.29 -40.79
CA LEU A 113 22.13 -21.10 -41.97
C LEU A 113 22.05 -20.28 -43.27
N THR A 114 22.02 -18.95 -43.19
CA THR A 114 21.86 -18.06 -44.36
C THR A 114 23.07 -17.19 -44.65
N ALA A 115 23.96 -16.99 -43.67
CA ALA A 115 25.30 -16.43 -43.84
C ALA A 115 26.29 -17.51 -44.29
#